data_AF-A0A5J4L4J8-F1
#
_entry.id   AF-A0A5J4L4J8-F1
#
_cell.length_a   1.000
_cell.length_b   1.000
_cell.length_c   1.000
_cell.angle_alpha   90.00
_cell.angle_beta   90.00
_cell.angle_gamma   90.00
#
_symmetry.space_group_name_H-M   'P 1'
#
loop_
_entity.id
_entity.type
_entity.pdbx_description
1 polymer ?
#
loop_
_entity_poly.entity_id
_entity_poly.type
_entity_poly.pdbx_seq_one_letter_code
_entity_poly.pdbx_strand_id
1 'polypeptide(L)'
;MVYFFLGLNINGIPIKRRNNLYFPNNDRLINPITVIFIFLFLLIYTIYSLFYGGMGRLAPLYNRLESYINVFMNYDIILMGIWVYIINNKKEDISKKYLYIIWFLFIIFVLIRTIYGSRSGILTVILTAIFAALSVKNKVSIGKSTLLAILIIIPVSIILFNFGTSARFALYEQQTSKNIDYEQFYSSFISYKYKNDWLQNFANLFDRIGFLDMATDIISNSDVYEKAINFELFLKSVIDSTTPGFDVFHTGRASSKLSNVYNNIDFSENIANTDQMTVFGEYYVLFYGYGSLVVLLVAAYFFKLIYLSIRSANTFNMYFYRATLLYIYYHLWLNSLGIDTLIIEAMRLSVLAFIWVKIYGIGMKYLTKTCNEKLVMKQYKNQVKLF
;
A
#
# COMPACT_ATOMS: atom_id res chain seq x y z
N MET A 1 4.63 10.62 -14.38
CA MET A 1 5.73 10.09 -13.53
C MET A 1 7.10 10.68 -13.86
N VAL A 2 7.54 10.66 -15.13
CA VAL A 2 8.81 11.28 -15.58
C VAL A 2 8.88 12.77 -15.25
N TYR A 3 7.79 13.52 -15.43
CA TYR A 3 7.72 14.96 -15.07
C TYR A 3 7.83 15.27 -13.58
N PHE A 4 7.45 14.36 -12.67
CA PHE A 4 7.63 14.56 -11.23
C PHE A 4 9.08 14.32 -10.80
N PHE A 5 9.71 13.28 -11.35
CA PHE A 5 11.15 13.04 -11.16
C PHE A 5 12.01 14.11 -11.83
N LEU A 6 11.60 14.59 -13.00
CA LEU A 6 12.16 15.78 -13.60
C LEU A 6 11.88 17.01 -12.73
N GLY A 7 10.70 17.24 -12.17
CA GLY A 7 10.43 18.39 -11.27
C GLY A 7 11.17 18.38 -9.93
N LEU A 8 11.54 17.19 -9.43
CA LEU A 8 12.47 17.03 -8.30
C LEU A 8 13.92 17.34 -8.69
N ASN A 9 14.31 17.06 -9.93
CA ASN A 9 15.67 17.34 -10.46
C ASN A 9 15.85 18.73 -11.12
N ILE A 10 14.82 19.30 -11.75
CA ILE A 10 14.87 20.52 -12.59
C ILE A 10 15.21 21.76 -11.78
N ASN A 11 14.95 21.76 -10.47
CA ASN A 11 15.36 22.89 -9.64
C ASN A 11 16.83 22.84 -9.21
N GLY A 12 17.57 21.75 -9.48
CA GLY A 12 19.02 21.72 -9.27
C GLY A 12 19.47 22.19 -7.89
N ILE A 13 18.60 22.25 -6.87
CA ILE A 13 18.96 22.67 -5.53
C ILE A 13 19.69 21.45 -4.98
N PRO A 14 21.04 21.47 -4.90
CA PRO A 14 21.72 20.35 -4.33
C PRO A 14 21.26 20.27 -2.87
N ILE A 15 20.62 19.16 -2.51
CA ILE A 15 20.29 18.84 -1.11
C ILE A 15 21.55 18.97 -0.21
N LYS A 16 22.75 18.90 -0.81
CA LYS A 16 24.03 19.25 -0.17
C LYS A 16 24.03 20.59 0.57
N ARG A 17 23.30 21.64 0.12
CA ARG A 17 23.31 22.94 0.80
C ARG A 17 22.47 23.01 2.09
N ARG A 18 21.70 21.95 2.42
CA ARG A 18 20.96 21.83 3.71
C ARG A 18 21.46 20.68 4.60
N ASN A 19 22.42 19.87 4.14
CA ASN A 19 22.96 18.73 4.89
C ASN A 19 24.03 19.10 5.94
N ASN A 20 24.23 20.39 6.25
CA ASN A 20 24.96 20.81 7.45
C ASN A 20 24.16 20.60 8.75
N LEU A 21 22.98 19.99 8.67
CA LEU A 21 22.31 19.42 9.84
C LEU A 21 23.11 18.20 10.29
N TYR A 22 23.99 18.43 11.25
CA TYR A 22 24.62 17.41 12.07
C TYR A 22 23.49 16.52 12.63
N PHE A 23 23.23 15.38 11.99
CA PHE A 23 22.38 14.36 12.58
C PHE A 23 23.23 13.71 13.66
N PRO A 24 22.90 13.85 14.95
CA PRO A 24 23.68 13.23 16.00
C PRO A 24 23.75 11.73 15.71
N ASN A 25 24.97 11.22 15.63
CA ASN A 25 25.36 9.83 15.34
C ASN A 25 24.87 8.79 16.38
N ASN A 26 23.80 9.09 17.12
CA ASN A 26 23.35 8.36 18.30
C ASN A 26 21.88 7.89 18.19
N ASP A 27 21.36 7.74 16.97
CA ASP A 27 20.13 6.98 16.75
C ASP A 27 20.44 5.50 16.99
N ARG A 28 20.28 5.03 18.24
CA ARG A 28 20.34 3.60 18.57
C ARG A 28 19.42 2.85 17.61
N LEU A 29 20.03 2.05 16.74
CA LEU A 29 19.38 1.35 15.65
C LEU A 29 18.36 0.35 16.16
N ILE A 30 17.28 0.16 15.41
CA ILE A 30 16.30 -0.89 15.70
C ILE A 30 17.03 -2.21 15.83
N ASN A 31 16.73 -2.96 16.88
CA ASN A 31 17.19 -4.33 16.91
C ASN A 31 16.54 -5.08 15.73
N PRO A 32 17.31 -5.75 14.85
CA PRO A 32 16.74 -6.54 13.75
C PRO A 32 15.65 -7.52 14.21
N ILE A 33 15.73 -7.98 15.47
CA ILE A 33 14.74 -8.83 16.12
C ILE A 33 13.35 -8.18 16.17
N THR A 34 13.24 -6.88 16.44
CA THR A 34 11.95 -6.16 16.48
C THR A 34 11.27 -6.18 15.12
N VAL A 35 12.05 -6.00 14.06
CA VAL A 35 11.55 -6.03 12.68
C VAL A 35 11.09 -7.43 12.30
N ILE A 36 11.82 -8.46 12.73
CA ILE A 36 11.39 -9.85 12.57
C ILE A 36 10.07 -10.11 13.31
N PHE A 37 9.90 -9.62 14.53
CA PHE A 37 8.64 -9.77 15.27
C PHE A 37 7.47 -9.07 14.59
N ILE A 38 7.66 -7.84 14.08
CA ILE A 38 6.65 -7.13 13.30
C ILE A 38 6.27 -7.93 12.05
N PHE A 39 7.27 -8.49 11.35
CA PHE A 39 7.05 -9.29 10.15
C PHE A 39 6.30 -10.60 10.46
N LEU A 40 6.66 -11.28 11.56
CA LEU A 40 5.97 -12.48 12.04
C LEU A 40 4.52 -12.16 12.41
N PHE A 41 4.28 -11.04 13.08
CA PHE A 41 2.92 -10.59 13.40
C PHE A 41 2.10 -10.32 12.14
N LEU A 42 2.67 -9.64 11.14
CA LEU A 42 2.05 -9.47 9.82
C LEU A 42 1.74 -10.81 9.15
N LEU A 43 2.66 -11.77 9.22
CA LEU A 43 2.47 -13.10 8.64
C LEU A 43 1.31 -13.83 9.31
N ILE A 44 1.30 -13.86 10.65
CA ILE A 44 0.24 -14.48 11.45
C ILE A 44 -1.11 -13.83 11.14
N TYR A 45 -1.15 -12.51 11.07
CA TYR A 45 -2.37 -11.78 10.71
C TYR A 45 -2.84 -12.10 9.29
N THR A 46 -1.92 -12.21 8.33
CA THR A 46 -2.25 -12.59 6.95
C THR A 46 -2.80 -14.02 6.90
N ILE A 47 -2.16 -14.97 7.58
CA ILE A 47 -2.62 -16.35 7.68
C ILE A 47 -4.01 -16.40 8.32
N TYR A 48 -4.20 -15.67 9.42
CA TYR A 48 -5.49 -15.53 10.08
C TYR A 48 -6.55 -15.00 9.12
N SER A 49 -6.30 -13.89 8.41
CA SER A 49 -7.23 -13.35 7.42
C SER A 49 -7.54 -14.31 6.27
N LEU A 50 -6.58 -15.16 5.86
CA LEU A 50 -6.78 -16.18 4.83
C LEU A 50 -7.76 -17.25 5.30
N PHE A 51 -7.58 -17.78 6.50
CA PHE A 51 -8.46 -18.82 7.04
C PHE A 51 -9.85 -18.28 7.35
N TYR A 52 -9.95 -17.14 8.04
CA TYR A 52 -11.24 -16.63 8.49
C TYR A 52 -12.00 -15.85 7.42
N GLY A 53 -11.31 -15.07 6.58
CA GLY A 53 -11.92 -14.38 5.44
C GLY A 53 -12.44 -15.36 4.38
N GLY A 54 -11.84 -16.55 4.25
CA GLY A 54 -12.33 -17.62 3.38
C GLY A 54 -13.52 -18.40 3.95
N MET A 55 -13.74 -18.37 5.27
CA MET A 55 -14.73 -19.23 5.92
C MET A 55 -16.17 -18.74 5.83
N GLY A 56 -16.45 -17.48 5.47
CA GLY A 56 -17.75 -16.92 5.03
C GLY A 56 -18.99 -17.09 5.94
N ARG A 57 -18.95 -18.00 6.92
CA ARG A 57 -20.08 -18.60 7.64
C ARG A 57 -20.20 -18.11 9.07
N LEU A 58 -19.16 -17.47 9.61
CA LEU A 58 -19.20 -16.90 10.96
C LEU A 58 -19.35 -15.37 10.90
N ALA A 59 -20.60 -14.96 11.09
CA ALA A 59 -21.02 -13.75 11.80
C ALA A 59 -20.70 -12.40 11.13
N PRO A 60 -21.68 -11.59 10.71
CA PRO A 60 -21.51 -10.16 10.43
C PRO A 60 -20.70 -9.36 11.48
N LEU A 61 -20.61 -9.87 12.72
CA LEU A 61 -19.76 -9.35 13.79
C LEU A 61 -18.25 -9.50 13.51
N TYR A 62 -17.84 -10.61 12.90
CA TYR A 62 -16.47 -10.85 12.44
C TYR A 62 -16.09 -9.85 11.34
N ASN A 63 -16.95 -9.66 10.33
CA ASN A 63 -16.69 -8.72 9.23
C ASN A 63 -16.50 -7.28 9.73
N ARG A 64 -17.24 -6.87 10.78
CA ARG A 64 -17.07 -5.55 11.41
C ARG A 64 -15.73 -5.45 12.15
N LEU A 65 -15.40 -6.41 13.00
CA LEU A 65 -14.12 -6.42 13.73
C LEU A 65 -12.93 -6.48 12.78
N GLU A 66 -13.00 -7.33 11.76
CA GLU A 66 -11.98 -7.42 10.72
C GLU A 66 -11.83 -6.09 9.97
N SER A 67 -12.93 -5.40 9.66
CA SER A 67 -12.88 -4.06 9.05
C SER A 67 -12.14 -3.05 9.94
N TYR A 68 -12.42 -3.04 11.25
CA TYR A 68 -11.69 -2.18 12.18
C TYR A 68 -10.21 -2.54 12.29
N ILE A 69 -9.90 -3.84 12.39
CA ILE A 69 -8.51 -4.30 12.46
C ILE A 69 -7.76 -3.95 11.16
N ASN A 70 -8.38 -4.11 9.99
CA ASN A 70 -7.80 -3.76 8.69
C ASN A 70 -7.47 -2.28 8.58
N VAL A 71 -8.24 -1.39 9.22
CA VAL A 71 -7.92 0.04 9.29
C VAL A 71 -6.59 0.25 10.02
N PHE A 72 -6.32 -0.45 11.12
CA PHE A 72 -5.06 -0.33 11.85
C PHE A 72 -3.91 -1.12 11.20
N MET A 73 -4.23 -2.29 10.63
CA MET A 73 -3.30 -3.24 10.02
C MET A 73 -3.06 -2.94 8.54
N ASN A 74 -2.76 -1.68 8.23
CA ASN A 74 -2.44 -1.30 6.86
C ASN A 74 -1.06 -1.87 6.47
N TYR A 75 -1.07 -2.98 5.72
CA TYR A 75 0.12 -3.69 5.27
C TYR A 75 1.15 -2.77 4.59
N ASP A 76 0.70 -1.78 3.84
CA ASP A 76 1.54 -0.95 2.98
C ASP A 76 2.40 -0.01 3.84
N ILE A 77 1.80 0.59 4.88
CA ILE A 77 2.51 1.40 5.88
C ILE A 77 3.54 0.55 6.62
N ILE A 78 3.17 -0.68 7.02
CA ILE A 78 4.06 -1.55 7.80
C ILE A 78 5.24 -2.02 6.94
N LEU A 79 4.98 -2.51 5.73
CA LEU A 79 6.00 -2.92 4.78
C LEU A 79 6.95 -1.77 4.43
N MET A 80 6.41 -0.57 4.23
CA MET A 80 7.20 0.63 3.99
C MET A 80 8.12 0.95 5.18
N GLY A 81 7.65 0.80 6.41
CA GLY A 81 8.49 0.95 7.61
C GLY A 81 9.63 -0.08 7.64
N ILE A 82 9.33 -1.33 7.33
CA ILE A 82 10.32 -2.42 7.24
C ILE A 82 11.36 -2.11 6.15
N TRP A 83 10.93 -1.64 4.98
CA TRP A 83 11.85 -1.30 3.90
C TRP A 83 12.72 -0.09 4.22
N VAL A 84 12.16 0.97 4.79
CA VAL A 84 12.93 2.14 5.24
C VAL A 84 13.99 1.69 6.24
N TYR A 85 13.64 0.82 7.20
CA TYR A 85 14.60 0.26 8.14
C TYR A 85 15.73 -0.52 7.45
N ILE A 86 15.40 -1.47 6.57
CA ILE A 86 16.40 -2.30 5.89
C ILE A 86 17.32 -1.43 5.04
N ILE A 87 16.78 -0.49 4.28
CA ILE A 87 17.55 0.33 3.34
C ILE A 87 18.45 1.33 4.08
N ASN A 88 17.94 1.94 5.15
CA ASN A 88 18.70 2.88 5.96
C ASN A 88 19.89 2.20 6.65
N ASN A 89 19.71 0.97 7.14
CA ASN A 89 20.68 0.28 8.00
C ASN A 89 21.46 -0.84 7.30
N LYS A 90 21.32 -0.97 5.97
CA LYS A 90 21.90 -2.10 5.20
C LYS A 90 23.41 -2.26 5.32
N LYS A 91 24.14 -1.16 5.50
CA LYS A 91 25.61 -1.15 5.36
C LYS A 91 26.36 -1.47 6.65
N GLU A 92 25.79 -1.18 7.82
CA GLU A 92 26.60 -1.10 9.05
C GLU A 92 26.09 -2.02 10.17
N ASP A 93 24.80 -2.39 10.24
CA ASP A 93 24.24 -2.91 11.50
C ASP A 93 23.47 -4.22 11.43
N ILE A 94 22.99 -4.63 10.26
CA ILE A 94 22.17 -5.84 10.15
C ILE A 94 23.04 -7.04 9.78
N SER A 95 23.21 -7.97 10.71
CA SER A 95 23.90 -9.22 10.44
C SER A 95 23.23 -9.96 9.26
N LYS A 96 24.03 -10.63 8.42
CA LYS A 96 23.53 -11.40 7.27
C LYS A 96 22.46 -12.41 7.67
N LYS A 97 22.60 -13.02 8.86
CA LYS A 97 21.62 -13.95 9.43
C LYS A 97 20.22 -13.34 9.54
N TYR A 98 20.10 -12.12 10.08
CA TYR A 98 18.81 -11.46 10.20
C TYR A 98 18.24 -11.05 8.86
N LEU A 99 19.08 -10.60 7.92
CA LEU A 99 18.64 -10.32 6.55
C LEU A 99 18.04 -11.56 5.89
N TYR A 100 18.70 -12.73 6.01
CA TYR A 100 18.17 -13.98 5.45
C TYR A 100 16.81 -14.36 6.06
N ILE A 101 16.64 -14.20 7.37
CA ILE A 101 15.36 -14.46 8.05
C ILE A 101 14.28 -13.51 7.53
N ILE A 102 14.58 -12.20 7.45
CA ILE A 102 13.63 -11.20 6.93
C ILE A 102 13.24 -11.52 5.49
N TRP A 103 14.21 -11.86 4.63
CA TRP A 103 13.94 -12.26 3.24
C TRP A 103 13.09 -13.52 3.13
N PHE A 104 13.36 -14.52 3.98
CA PHE A 104 12.57 -15.75 4.03
C PHE A 104 11.12 -15.47 4.44
N LEU A 105 10.91 -14.74 5.55
CA LEU A 105 9.57 -14.34 5.99
C LEU A 105 8.85 -13.52 4.93
N PHE A 106 9.58 -12.64 4.24
CA PHE A 106 9.05 -11.83 3.16
C PHE A 106 8.57 -12.66 1.96
N ILE A 107 9.35 -13.66 1.53
CA ILE A 107 8.94 -14.57 0.46
C ILE A 107 7.65 -15.30 0.87
N ILE A 108 7.58 -15.82 2.09
CA ILE A 108 6.36 -16.50 2.59
C ILE A 108 5.17 -15.53 2.61
N PHE A 109 5.35 -14.31 3.12
CA PHE A 109 4.28 -13.30 3.13
C PHE A 109 3.75 -13.00 1.73
N VAL A 110 4.63 -12.81 0.75
CA VAL A 110 4.24 -12.56 -0.65
C VAL A 110 3.46 -13.76 -1.21
N LEU A 111 3.91 -14.99 -0.96
CA LEU A 111 3.22 -16.20 -1.40
C LEU A 111 1.81 -16.27 -0.80
N ILE A 112 1.67 -16.10 0.52
CA ILE A 112 0.38 -16.16 1.21
C ILE A 112 -0.57 -15.05 0.73
N ARG A 113 -0.09 -13.81 0.58
CA ARG A 113 -0.92 -12.70 0.06
C ARG A 113 -1.38 -12.93 -1.38
N THR A 114 -0.52 -13.56 -2.20
CA THR A 114 -0.88 -13.91 -3.58
C THR A 114 -1.95 -15.00 -3.59
N ILE A 115 -1.82 -16.03 -2.72
CA ILE A 115 -2.82 -17.10 -2.55
C ILE A 115 -4.15 -16.55 -2.03
N TYR A 116 -4.12 -15.58 -1.11
CA TYR A 116 -5.31 -14.87 -0.62
C TYR A 116 -6.09 -14.14 -1.74
N GLY A 117 -5.48 -13.98 -2.92
CA GLY A 117 -6.13 -13.39 -4.08
C GLY A 117 -5.89 -11.88 -4.22
N SER A 118 -4.92 -11.34 -3.48
CA SER A 118 -4.49 -9.95 -3.64
C SER A 118 -3.69 -9.81 -4.94
N ARG A 119 -4.38 -9.52 -6.06
CA ARG A 119 -3.78 -9.23 -7.40
C ARG A 119 -2.63 -8.22 -7.32
N SER A 120 -2.74 -7.25 -6.40
CA SER A 120 -1.76 -6.18 -6.21
C SER A 120 -0.66 -6.50 -5.20
N GLY A 121 -0.65 -7.67 -4.54
CA GLY A 121 0.24 -7.91 -3.39
C GLY A 121 1.74 -7.71 -3.70
N ILE A 122 2.19 -8.24 -4.83
CA ILE A 122 3.57 -8.08 -5.32
C ILE A 122 3.83 -6.65 -5.78
N LEU A 123 2.87 -6.02 -6.47
CA LEU A 123 2.99 -4.65 -6.92
C LEU A 123 3.13 -3.69 -5.72
N THR A 124 2.28 -3.83 -4.70
CA THR A 124 2.33 -3.08 -3.45
C THR A 124 3.68 -3.21 -2.77
N VAL A 125 4.20 -4.44 -2.70
CA VAL A 125 5.52 -4.72 -2.14
C VAL A 125 6.64 -4.03 -2.92
N ILE A 126 6.60 -4.08 -4.26
CA ILE A 126 7.58 -3.39 -5.11
C ILE A 126 7.47 -1.87 -4.94
N LEU A 127 6.26 -1.32 -4.94
CA LEU A 127 6.01 0.11 -4.81
C LEU A 127 6.46 0.65 -3.45
N THR A 128 6.12 -0.02 -2.35
CA THR A 128 6.57 0.37 -1.00
C THR A 128 8.10 0.31 -0.88
N ALA A 129 8.76 -0.68 -1.49
CA ALA A 129 10.23 -0.74 -1.55
C ALA A 129 10.82 0.41 -2.38
N ILE A 130 10.22 0.75 -3.52
CA ILE A 130 10.63 1.89 -4.36
C ILE A 130 10.49 3.20 -3.59
N PHE A 131 9.36 3.47 -2.93
CA PHE A 131 9.16 4.70 -2.16
C PHE A 131 10.10 4.80 -0.96
N ALA A 132 10.35 3.69 -0.26
CA ALA A 132 11.36 3.64 0.79
C ALA A 132 12.76 3.94 0.24
N ALA A 133 13.14 3.35 -0.89
CA ALA A 133 14.44 3.58 -1.54
C ALA A 133 14.60 5.04 -2.00
N LEU A 134 13.55 5.62 -2.60
CA LEU A 134 13.51 7.02 -2.98
C LEU A 134 13.63 7.95 -1.79
N SER A 135 12.94 7.65 -0.70
CA SER A 135 13.00 8.44 0.52
C SER A 135 14.41 8.45 1.14
N VAL A 136 15.06 7.28 1.22
CA VAL A 136 16.38 7.15 1.86
C VAL A 136 17.51 7.63 0.96
N LYS A 137 17.48 7.29 -0.34
CA LYS A 137 18.62 7.52 -1.26
C LYS A 137 18.41 8.68 -2.23
N ASN A 138 17.20 9.23 -2.32
CA ASN A 138 16.76 10.20 -3.34
C ASN A 138 16.93 9.71 -4.79
N LYS A 139 17.26 8.43 -4.99
CA LYS A 139 17.42 7.81 -6.30
C LYS A 139 17.16 6.32 -6.20
N VAL A 140 16.58 5.78 -7.27
CA VAL A 140 16.45 4.32 -7.46
C VAL A 140 17.33 3.95 -8.64
N SER A 141 18.33 3.13 -8.37
CA SER A 141 19.14 2.50 -9.42
C SER A 141 18.66 1.07 -9.59
N ILE A 142 18.07 0.76 -10.74
CA ILE A 142 17.66 -0.61 -11.08
C ILE A 142 18.85 -1.29 -11.75
N GLY A 143 19.43 -2.30 -11.09
CA GLY A 143 20.50 -3.10 -11.66
C GLY A 143 19.97 -4.15 -12.63
N LYS A 144 20.86 -4.69 -13.49
CA LYS A 144 20.51 -5.79 -14.41
C LYS A 144 19.96 -7.01 -13.67
N SER A 145 20.50 -7.33 -12.49
CA SER A 145 19.99 -8.41 -11.64
C SER A 145 18.57 -8.17 -11.13
N THR A 146 18.23 -6.92 -10.81
CA THR A 146 16.86 -6.54 -10.41
C THR A 146 15.89 -6.68 -11.58
N LEU A 147 16.29 -6.26 -12.79
CA LEU A 147 15.48 -6.47 -14.00
C LEU A 147 15.23 -7.95 -14.28
N LEU A 148 16.26 -8.78 -14.15
CA LEU A 148 16.14 -10.23 -14.33
C LEU A 148 15.24 -10.86 -13.27
N ALA A 149 15.32 -10.40 -12.02
CA ALA A 149 14.41 -10.84 -10.97
C ALA A 149 12.96 -10.44 -11.27
N ILE A 150 12.70 -9.22 -11.72
CA ILE A 150 11.37 -8.76 -12.14
C ILE A 150 10.82 -9.62 -13.28
N LEU A 151 11.66 -9.93 -14.27
CA LEU A 151 11.30 -10.77 -15.42
C LEU A 151 10.86 -12.18 -15.00
N ILE A 152 11.43 -12.73 -13.92
CA ILE A 152 11.05 -14.04 -13.37
C ILE A 152 9.83 -13.92 -12.44
N ILE A 153 9.76 -12.88 -11.62
CA ILE A 153 8.69 -12.69 -10.65
C ILE A 153 7.34 -12.50 -11.34
N ILE A 154 7.28 -11.72 -12.44
CA ILE A 154 6.02 -11.46 -13.17
C ILE A 154 5.29 -12.75 -13.59
N PRO A 155 5.90 -13.69 -14.35
CA PRO A 155 5.21 -14.92 -14.78
C PRO A 155 4.86 -15.82 -13.60
N VAL A 156 5.73 -15.93 -12.59
CA VAL A 156 5.42 -16.70 -11.36
C VAL A 156 4.20 -16.11 -10.64
N SER A 157 4.12 -14.78 -10.58
CA SER A 157 3.01 -14.06 -9.97
C SER A 157 1.68 -14.34 -10.69
N ILE A 158 1.69 -14.35 -12.02
CA ILE A 158 0.52 -14.67 -12.84
C ILE A 158 0.03 -16.10 -12.57
N ILE A 159 0.95 -17.08 -12.54
CA ILE A 159 0.61 -18.47 -12.27
C ILE A 159 0.00 -18.64 -10.87
N LEU A 160 0.64 -18.06 -9.85
CA LEU A 160 0.15 -18.12 -8.46
C LEU A 160 -1.19 -17.41 -8.30
N PHE A 161 -1.40 -16.30 -8.99
CA PHE A 161 -2.65 -15.57 -8.97
C PHE A 161 -3.80 -16.38 -9.59
N ASN A 162 -3.57 -17.00 -10.75
CA ASN A 162 -4.55 -17.89 -11.38
C ASN A 162 -4.87 -19.08 -10.49
N PHE A 163 -3.85 -19.71 -9.90
CA PHE A 163 -4.02 -20.79 -8.93
C PHE A 163 -4.88 -20.36 -7.74
N GLY A 164 -4.57 -19.22 -7.11
CA GLY A 164 -5.33 -18.69 -5.98
C GLY A 164 -6.77 -18.32 -6.34
N THR A 165 -7.01 -17.87 -7.58
CA THR A 165 -8.37 -17.57 -8.08
C THR A 165 -9.19 -18.84 -8.27
N SER A 166 -8.63 -19.86 -8.93
CA SER A 166 -9.29 -21.16 -9.08
C SER A 166 -9.56 -21.83 -7.74
N ALA A 167 -8.61 -21.77 -6.79
CA ALA A 167 -8.77 -22.34 -5.46
C ALA A 167 -9.92 -21.66 -4.68
N ARG A 168 -10.03 -20.32 -4.76
CA ARG A 168 -11.14 -19.59 -4.13
C ARG A 168 -12.49 -19.92 -4.74
N PHE A 169 -12.56 -20.08 -6.06
CA PHE A 169 -13.80 -20.47 -6.73
C PHE A 169 -14.25 -21.87 -6.28
N ALA A 170 -13.33 -22.83 -6.24
CA ALA A 170 -13.62 -24.17 -5.74
C ALA A 170 -14.08 -24.16 -4.26
N LEU A 171 -13.44 -23.35 -3.41
CA LEU A 171 -13.88 -23.16 -2.02
C LEU A 171 -15.25 -22.50 -1.92
N TYR A 172 -15.56 -21.54 -2.78
CA TYR A 172 -16.85 -20.85 -2.82
C TYR A 172 -17.99 -21.81 -3.17
N GLU A 173 -17.81 -22.69 -4.16
CA GLU A 173 -18.81 -23.71 -4.52
C GLU A 173 -19.09 -24.68 -3.36
N GLN A 174 -18.10 -24.91 -2.49
CA GLN A 174 -18.23 -25.74 -1.30
C GLN A 174 -18.76 -25.01 -0.07
N GLN A 175 -19.06 -23.71 -0.15
CA GLN A 175 -19.61 -22.94 0.97
C GLN A 175 -21.01 -23.39 1.39
N THR A 176 -21.63 -24.37 0.74
CA THR A 176 -22.90 -25.02 1.15
C THR A 176 -22.70 -26.31 1.96
N SER A 177 -21.55 -26.99 1.89
CA SER A 177 -21.26 -28.23 2.64
C SER A 177 -20.51 -27.97 3.96
N LYS A 178 -20.90 -28.62 5.07
CA LYS A 178 -20.28 -28.40 6.40
C LYS A 178 -18.80 -28.78 6.47
N ASN A 179 -18.36 -29.70 5.61
CA ASN A 179 -16.98 -30.16 5.51
C ASN A 179 -16.46 -29.91 4.09
N ILE A 180 -15.18 -29.56 3.98
CA ILE A 180 -14.48 -29.48 2.70
C ILE A 180 -14.27 -30.90 2.20
N ASP A 181 -14.97 -31.27 1.13
CA ASP A 181 -14.74 -32.52 0.41
C ASP A 181 -13.58 -32.31 -0.57
N TYR A 182 -12.45 -32.99 -0.34
CA TYR A 182 -11.26 -32.82 -1.18
C TYR A 182 -11.50 -33.22 -2.64
N GLU A 183 -12.37 -34.20 -2.90
CA GLU A 183 -12.66 -34.66 -4.25
C GLU A 183 -13.52 -33.64 -5.02
N GLN A 184 -14.52 -33.08 -4.35
CA GLN A 184 -15.31 -31.97 -4.88
C GLN A 184 -14.46 -30.71 -5.08
N PHE A 185 -13.50 -30.42 -4.18
CA PHE A 185 -12.60 -29.28 -4.33
C PHE A 185 -11.72 -29.45 -5.58
N TYR A 186 -11.12 -30.62 -5.73
CA TYR A 186 -10.24 -30.91 -6.86
C TYR A 186 -11.01 -30.86 -8.18
N SER A 187 -12.21 -31.45 -8.24
CA SER A 187 -13.03 -31.44 -9.45
C SER A 187 -13.51 -30.03 -9.82
N SER A 188 -13.95 -29.20 -8.86
CA SER A 188 -14.27 -27.79 -9.07
C SER A 188 -13.06 -26.94 -9.49
N PHE A 189 -11.88 -27.20 -8.90
CA PHE A 189 -10.65 -26.51 -9.26
C PHE A 189 -10.24 -26.80 -10.71
N ILE A 190 -10.28 -28.08 -11.10
CA ILE A 190 -9.98 -28.53 -12.46
C ILE A 190 -11.02 -27.98 -13.44
N SER A 191 -12.31 -28.09 -13.13
CA SER A 191 -13.38 -27.61 -14.03
C SER A 191 -13.26 -26.11 -14.30
N TYR A 192 -13.02 -25.28 -13.29
CA TYR A 192 -12.81 -23.85 -13.47
C TYR A 192 -11.55 -23.53 -14.28
N LYS A 193 -10.46 -24.26 -14.04
CA LYS A 193 -9.19 -24.08 -14.77
C LYS A 193 -9.31 -24.43 -16.25
N TYR A 194 -10.08 -25.46 -16.61
CA TYR A 194 -10.27 -25.88 -18.00
C TYR A 194 -11.42 -25.15 -18.71
N LYS A 195 -12.42 -24.65 -17.96
CA LYS A 195 -13.53 -23.87 -18.53
C LYS A 195 -13.11 -22.46 -18.94
N ASN A 196 -12.17 -21.85 -18.20
CA ASN A 196 -11.60 -20.56 -18.60
C ASN A 196 -10.39 -20.80 -19.49
N ASP A 197 -10.53 -20.49 -20.78
CA ASP A 197 -9.41 -20.53 -21.71
C ASP A 197 -8.25 -19.69 -21.15
N TRP A 198 -7.02 -20.17 -21.30
CA TRP A 198 -5.84 -19.46 -20.82
C TRP A 198 -5.79 -18.04 -21.42
N LEU A 199 -6.27 -17.88 -22.66
CA LEU A 199 -6.46 -16.59 -23.32
C LEU A 199 -7.39 -15.64 -22.55
N GLN A 200 -8.50 -16.14 -22.01
CA GLN A 200 -9.45 -15.35 -21.22
C GLN A 200 -8.84 -14.90 -19.88
N ASN A 201 -8.00 -15.74 -19.28
CA ASN A 201 -7.24 -15.36 -18.08
C ASN A 201 -6.21 -14.27 -18.37
N PHE A 202 -5.57 -14.29 -19.54
CA PHE A 202 -4.68 -13.20 -19.98
C PHE A 202 -5.45 -11.93 -20.33
N ALA A 203 -6.61 -12.03 -20.99
CA ALA A 203 -7.47 -10.89 -21.29
C ALA A 203 -7.80 -10.10 -20.03
N ASN A 204 -8.24 -10.77 -18.97
CA ASN A 204 -8.51 -10.15 -17.66
C ASN A 204 -7.30 -9.43 -17.03
N LEU A 205 -6.06 -9.82 -17.37
CA LEU A 205 -4.84 -9.13 -16.94
C LEU A 205 -4.58 -7.87 -17.77
N PHE A 206 -4.85 -7.93 -19.08
CA PHE A 206 -4.63 -6.84 -20.02
C PHE A 206 -5.75 -5.80 -20.04
N ASP A 207 -6.99 -6.16 -19.69
CA ASP A 207 -8.13 -5.25 -19.55
C ASP A 207 -7.83 -4.12 -18.54
N ARG A 208 -6.91 -4.35 -17.61
CA ARG A 208 -6.45 -3.34 -16.64
C ARG A 208 -5.31 -2.45 -17.12
N ILE A 209 -4.67 -2.74 -18.26
CA ILE A 209 -3.79 -1.75 -18.89
C ILE A 209 -4.62 -0.58 -19.44
N GLY A 210 -5.92 -0.81 -19.69
CA GLY A 210 -6.89 0.20 -20.10
C GLY A 210 -7.17 1.31 -19.09
N PHE A 211 -6.54 1.36 -17.91
CA PHE A 211 -6.66 2.53 -17.01
C PHE A 211 -6.13 3.82 -17.65
N LEU A 212 -5.17 3.74 -18.59
CA LEU A 212 -4.77 4.90 -19.41
C LEU A 212 -5.87 5.31 -20.39
N ASP A 213 -6.63 4.33 -20.88
CA ASP A 213 -7.78 4.58 -21.76
C ASP A 213 -8.92 5.23 -20.98
N MET A 214 -9.08 4.91 -19.70
CA MET A 214 -10.09 5.54 -18.83
C MET A 214 -9.89 7.04 -18.67
N ALA A 215 -8.65 7.51 -18.50
CA ALA A 215 -8.37 8.95 -18.47
C ALA A 215 -8.70 9.60 -19.82
N THR A 216 -8.40 8.92 -20.91
CA THR A 216 -8.67 9.40 -22.28
C THR A 216 -10.17 9.46 -22.56
N ASP A 217 -10.92 8.45 -22.13
CA ASP A 217 -12.37 8.34 -22.26
C ASP A 217 -13.10 9.41 -21.45
N ILE A 218 -12.66 9.66 -20.21
CA ILE A 218 -13.19 10.74 -19.37
C ILE A 218 -12.97 12.10 -20.03
N ILE A 219 -11.81 12.30 -20.67
CA ILE A 219 -11.51 13.55 -21.38
C ILE A 219 -12.35 13.69 -22.64
N SER A 220 -12.51 12.63 -23.43
CA SER A 220 -13.30 12.68 -24.66
C SER A 220 -14.79 12.87 -24.41
N ASN A 221 -15.30 12.37 -23.30
CA ASN A 221 -16.72 12.39 -22.93
C ASN A 221 -16.97 13.22 -21.66
N SER A 222 -16.19 14.28 -21.45
CA SER A 222 -16.17 15.06 -20.20
C SER A 222 -17.54 15.62 -19.77
N ASP A 223 -18.39 15.95 -20.74
CA ASP A 223 -19.78 16.41 -20.56
C ASP A 223 -20.68 15.33 -19.94
N VAL A 224 -20.46 14.06 -20.30
CA VAL A 224 -21.19 12.94 -19.71
C VAL A 224 -20.69 12.66 -18.30
N TYR A 225 -19.37 12.71 -18.09
CA TYR A 225 -18.73 12.43 -16.80
C TYR A 225 -18.91 13.52 -15.76
N GLU A 226 -19.21 14.77 -16.14
CA GLU A 226 -19.50 15.87 -15.21
C GLU A 226 -20.67 15.54 -14.25
N LYS A 227 -21.61 14.69 -14.70
CA LYS A 227 -22.71 14.18 -13.86
C LYS A 227 -22.23 13.35 -12.66
N ALA A 228 -21.06 12.72 -12.76
CA ALA A 228 -20.44 11.94 -11.69
C ALA A 228 -19.27 12.68 -11.02
N ILE A 229 -18.55 13.51 -11.78
CA ILE A 229 -17.33 14.21 -11.37
C ILE A 229 -17.63 15.71 -11.28
N ASN A 230 -18.06 16.17 -10.12
CA ASN A 230 -18.24 17.59 -9.84
C ASN A 230 -18.01 17.89 -8.34
N PHE A 231 -17.72 19.14 -8.04
CA PHE A 231 -17.40 19.58 -6.68
C PHE A 231 -18.54 19.33 -5.68
N GLU A 232 -19.80 19.49 -6.10
CA GLU A 232 -20.96 19.30 -5.24
C GLU A 232 -21.07 17.85 -4.76
N LEU A 233 -20.98 16.88 -5.69
CA LEU A 233 -21.01 15.46 -5.36
C LEU A 233 -19.81 15.04 -4.51
N PHE A 234 -18.64 15.62 -4.75
CA PHE A 234 -17.45 15.31 -3.96
C PHE A 234 -17.62 15.74 -2.51
N LEU A 235 -18.11 16.96 -2.28
CA LEU A 235 -18.36 17.44 -0.92
C LEU A 235 -19.42 16.60 -0.20
N LYS A 236 -20.52 16.25 -0.90
CA LYS A 236 -21.55 15.35 -0.36
C LYS A 236 -20.98 13.96 -0.01
N SER A 237 -20.20 13.36 -0.92
CA SER A 237 -19.54 12.07 -0.72
C SER A 237 -18.55 12.10 0.46
N VAL A 238 -17.80 13.18 0.65
CA VAL A 238 -16.89 13.35 1.79
C VAL A 238 -17.68 13.45 3.10
N ILE A 239 -18.77 14.22 3.13
CA ILE A 239 -19.61 14.34 4.32
C ILE A 239 -20.20 12.97 4.68
N ASP A 240 -20.84 12.30 3.72
CA ASP A 240 -21.44 10.97 3.93
C ASP A 240 -20.38 9.92 4.35
N SER A 241 -19.19 9.96 3.76
CA SER A 241 -18.11 9.04 4.13
C SER A 241 -17.48 9.33 5.51
N THR A 242 -17.70 10.52 6.07
CA THR A 242 -17.18 10.92 7.39
C THR A 242 -18.25 10.89 8.48
N THR A 243 -19.53 10.85 8.14
CA THR A 243 -20.63 10.71 9.09
C THR A 243 -20.83 9.24 9.48
N PRO A 244 -20.55 8.85 10.73
CA PRO A 244 -20.66 7.46 11.13
C PRO A 244 -22.14 7.04 11.26
N GLY A 245 -22.53 6.01 10.51
CA GLY A 245 -23.78 5.27 10.73
C GLY A 245 -25.01 5.79 9.98
N PHE A 246 -24.88 6.84 9.17
CA PHE A 246 -25.92 7.30 8.25
C PHE A 246 -25.32 8.19 7.16
N ASP A 247 -26.01 8.28 6.02
CA ASP A 247 -25.67 9.19 4.93
C ASP A 247 -26.60 10.41 5.02
N VAL A 248 -26.04 11.62 4.97
CA VAL A 248 -26.81 12.88 4.99
C VAL A 248 -27.40 13.15 3.61
N PHE A 249 -26.62 12.88 2.56
CA PHE A 249 -26.96 13.19 1.17
C PHE A 249 -27.18 11.96 0.30
N HIS A 250 -27.04 10.75 0.88
CA HIS A 250 -27.13 9.47 0.17
C HIS A 250 -26.29 9.44 -1.11
N THR A 251 -25.11 10.06 -1.07
CA THR A 251 -24.26 10.25 -2.24
C THR A 251 -23.07 9.31 -2.18
N GLY A 252 -23.09 8.29 -3.04
CA GLY A 252 -21.95 7.40 -3.23
C GLY A 252 -20.72 8.12 -3.81
N ARG A 253 -19.55 7.48 -3.64
CA ARG A 253 -18.26 7.98 -4.11
C ARG A 253 -18.22 8.14 -5.62
N ALA A 254 -17.40 9.10 -6.08
CA ALA A 254 -17.20 9.35 -7.50
C ALA A 254 -16.81 8.08 -8.27
N SER A 255 -15.85 7.31 -7.75
CA SER A 255 -15.41 6.03 -8.34
C SER A 255 -16.53 5.02 -8.55
N SER A 256 -17.56 5.05 -7.70
CA SER A 256 -18.70 4.13 -7.79
C SER A 256 -19.69 4.54 -8.87
N LYS A 257 -19.85 5.86 -9.07
CA LYS A 257 -20.76 6.41 -10.06
C LYS A 257 -20.25 6.30 -11.50
N LEU A 258 -18.94 6.12 -11.69
CA LEU A 258 -18.37 5.93 -13.02
C LEU A 258 -18.93 4.70 -13.73
N SER A 259 -19.14 3.60 -13.00
CA SER A 259 -19.77 2.39 -13.54
C SER A 259 -21.16 2.68 -14.14
N ASN A 260 -21.92 3.59 -13.53
CA ASN A 260 -23.23 3.97 -14.02
C ASN A 260 -23.15 4.77 -15.32
N VAL A 261 -22.13 5.63 -15.45
CA VAL A 261 -21.84 6.37 -16.69
C VAL A 261 -21.55 5.40 -17.83
N TYR A 262 -20.62 4.44 -17.62
CA TYR A 262 -20.26 3.45 -18.65
C TYR A 262 -21.44 2.62 -19.13
N ASN A 263 -22.30 2.20 -18.20
CA ASN A 263 -23.40 1.29 -18.48
C ASN A 263 -24.70 2.02 -18.87
N ASN A 264 -24.70 3.36 -18.91
CA ASN A 264 -25.91 4.18 -19.10
C ASN A 264 -27.03 3.83 -18.10
N ILE A 265 -26.65 3.53 -16.86
CA ILE A 265 -27.58 3.20 -15.78
C ILE A 265 -27.89 4.48 -14.99
N ASP A 266 -29.11 4.60 -14.47
CA ASP A 266 -29.50 5.75 -13.66
C ASP A 266 -28.64 5.88 -12.40
N PHE A 267 -28.29 7.11 -12.02
CA PHE A 267 -27.43 7.41 -10.87
C PHE A 267 -28.07 7.07 -9.52
N SER A 268 -29.37 6.72 -9.51
CA SER A 268 -30.07 6.20 -8.33
C SER A 268 -29.70 4.76 -7.97
N GLU A 269 -29.15 3.98 -8.91
CA GLU A 269 -28.73 2.61 -8.64
C GLU A 269 -27.27 2.58 -8.16
N ASN A 270 -27.06 2.20 -6.91
CA ASN A 270 -25.72 2.03 -6.35
C ASN A 270 -25.11 0.70 -6.82
N ILE A 271 -24.42 0.71 -7.96
CA ILE A 271 -23.60 -0.42 -8.38
C ILE A 271 -22.30 -0.39 -7.56
N ALA A 272 -22.02 -1.49 -6.87
CA ALA A 272 -20.91 -1.61 -5.91
C ALA A 272 -19.51 -1.74 -6.56
N ASN A 273 -19.33 -1.29 -7.80
CA ASN A 273 -18.06 -1.38 -8.50
C ASN A 273 -17.34 -0.03 -8.44
N THR A 274 -16.06 -0.03 -8.07
CA THR A 274 -15.24 1.18 -7.99
C THR A 274 -14.16 1.15 -9.06
N ASP A 275 -14.11 2.19 -9.87
CA ASP A 275 -13.13 2.31 -10.96
C ASP A 275 -12.12 3.43 -10.71
N GLN A 276 -10.92 3.26 -11.28
CA GLN A 276 -9.81 4.21 -11.19
C GLN A 276 -9.87 5.23 -12.33
N MET A 277 -10.25 6.46 -12.02
CA MET A 277 -10.34 7.56 -13.01
C MET A 277 -9.01 8.21 -13.35
N THR A 278 -8.01 8.11 -12.44
CA THR A 278 -6.77 8.89 -12.45
C THR A 278 -7.01 10.39 -12.25
N VAL A 279 -6.00 11.08 -11.69
CA VAL A 279 -6.12 12.53 -11.41
C VAL A 279 -6.29 13.37 -12.67
N PHE A 280 -5.79 12.89 -13.82
CA PHE A 280 -5.75 13.70 -15.03
C PHE A 280 -7.14 13.82 -15.65
N GLY A 281 -7.84 12.69 -15.84
CA GLY A 281 -9.23 12.70 -16.31
C GLY A 281 -10.15 13.42 -15.33
N GLU A 282 -10.01 13.13 -14.04
CA GLU A 282 -10.78 13.79 -12.98
C GLU A 282 -10.62 15.32 -12.98
N TYR A 283 -9.38 15.82 -13.02
CA TYR A 283 -9.14 17.26 -12.98
C TYR A 283 -9.56 17.94 -14.28
N TYR A 284 -9.47 17.25 -15.42
CA TYR A 284 -9.95 17.78 -16.69
C TYR A 284 -11.43 18.11 -16.62
N VAL A 285 -12.25 17.23 -16.03
CA VAL A 285 -13.69 17.52 -15.85
C VAL A 285 -13.91 18.63 -14.83
N LEU A 286 -13.28 18.56 -13.65
CA LEU A 286 -13.49 19.53 -12.56
C LEU A 286 -13.06 20.96 -12.90
N PHE A 287 -12.02 21.12 -13.69
CA PHE A 287 -11.41 22.41 -14.01
C PHE A 287 -11.60 22.81 -15.47
N TYR A 288 -12.68 22.32 -16.08
CA TYR A 288 -13.15 22.73 -17.41
C TYR A 288 -12.06 22.64 -18.49
N GLY A 289 -11.45 21.47 -18.61
CA GLY A 289 -10.48 21.12 -19.65
C GLY A 289 -9.03 21.36 -19.24
N TYR A 290 -8.27 22.08 -20.07
CA TYR A 290 -6.83 22.29 -19.87
C TYR A 290 -6.47 23.17 -18.65
N GLY A 291 -7.45 23.83 -18.02
CA GLY A 291 -7.26 24.49 -16.72
C GLY A 291 -6.75 23.53 -15.63
N SER A 292 -7.06 22.24 -15.77
CA SER A 292 -6.53 21.15 -14.96
C SER A 292 -5.00 21.12 -14.85
N LEU A 293 -4.26 21.52 -15.89
CA LEU A 293 -2.80 21.52 -15.88
C LEU A 293 -2.24 22.51 -14.86
N VAL A 294 -2.85 23.69 -14.72
CA VAL A 294 -2.45 24.70 -13.73
C VAL A 294 -2.66 24.12 -12.33
N VAL A 295 -3.79 23.48 -12.09
CA VAL A 295 -4.10 22.89 -10.78
C VAL A 295 -3.16 21.73 -10.45
N LEU A 296 -2.87 20.86 -11.42
CA LEU A 296 -1.89 19.77 -11.25
C LEU A 296 -0.51 20.30 -10.90
N LEU A 297 -0.05 21.37 -11.55
CA LEU A 297 1.23 22.01 -11.26
C LEU A 297 1.25 22.61 -9.86
N VAL A 298 0.19 23.32 -9.47
CA VAL A 298 0.05 23.90 -8.13
C VAL A 298 0.04 22.81 -7.05
N ALA A 299 -0.75 21.75 -7.24
CA ALA A 299 -0.82 20.63 -6.32
C ALA A 299 0.53 19.88 -6.21
N ALA A 300 1.21 19.64 -7.33
CA ALA A 300 2.56 19.05 -7.33
C ALA A 300 3.59 19.96 -6.64
N TYR A 301 3.46 21.28 -6.78
CA TYR A 301 4.29 22.24 -6.06
C TYR A 301 4.06 22.18 -4.55
N PHE A 302 2.80 22.17 -4.09
CA PHE A 302 2.48 21.99 -2.67
C PHE A 302 3.00 20.67 -2.13
N PHE A 303 2.85 19.58 -2.89
CA PHE A 303 3.41 18.29 -2.52
C PHE A 303 4.92 18.36 -2.29
N LYS A 304 5.65 19.00 -3.21
CA LYS A 304 7.09 19.21 -3.09
C LYS A 304 7.44 20.04 -1.85
N LEU A 305 6.68 21.09 -1.55
CA LEU A 305 6.89 21.89 -0.34
C LEU A 305 6.73 21.05 0.94
N ILE A 306 5.66 20.25 1.04
CA ILE A 306 5.42 19.38 2.19
C ILE A 306 6.52 18.33 2.30
N TYR A 307 6.90 17.69 1.19
CA TYR A 307 7.95 16.68 1.18
C TYR A 307 9.30 17.23 1.69
N LEU A 308 9.66 18.44 1.29
CA LEU A 308 10.89 19.11 1.72
C LEU A 308 10.79 19.73 3.12
N SER A 309 9.59 19.95 3.65
CA SER A 309 9.37 20.49 5.00
C SER A 309 9.44 19.40 6.08
N ILE A 310 9.25 18.12 5.72
CA ILE A 310 9.42 16.99 6.66
C ILE A 310 10.84 16.99 7.23
N ARG A 311 10.91 17.23 8.54
CA ARG A 311 12.12 17.17 9.38
C ARG A 311 11.81 16.36 10.63
N SER A 312 12.76 15.54 11.07
CA SER A 312 12.70 14.80 12.32
C SER A 312 14.10 14.65 12.88
N ALA A 313 14.24 14.68 14.21
CA ALA A 313 15.51 14.41 14.89
C ALA A 313 16.00 12.98 14.63
N ASN A 314 15.07 12.03 14.57
CA ASN A 314 15.35 10.64 14.23
C ASN A 314 15.30 10.44 12.70
N THR A 315 16.38 9.87 12.16
CA THR A 315 16.57 9.66 10.72
C THR A 315 15.54 8.69 10.12
N PHE A 316 15.26 7.56 10.80
CA PHE A 316 14.25 6.61 10.37
C PHE A 316 12.86 7.27 10.24
N ASN A 317 12.44 8.03 11.25
CA ASN A 317 11.14 8.73 11.20
C ASN A 317 11.06 9.71 10.03
N MET A 318 12.13 10.46 9.75
CA MET A 318 12.17 11.37 8.60
C MET A 318 11.95 10.62 7.28
N TYR A 319 12.68 9.52 7.07
CA TYR A 319 12.55 8.72 5.86
C TYR A 319 11.21 8.01 5.77
N PHE A 320 10.67 7.55 6.88
CA PHE A 320 9.37 6.88 6.91
C PHE A 320 8.21 7.82 6.58
N TYR A 321 8.19 9.03 7.14
CA TYR A 321 7.18 10.03 6.77
C TYR A 321 7.30 10.46 5.32
N ARG A 322 8.51 10.64 4.80
CA ARG A 322 8.73 10.95 3.38
C ARG A 322 8.28 9.81 2.46
N ALA A 323 8.55 8.56 2.82
CA ALA A 323 8.09 7.41 2.05
C ALA A 323 6.56 7.32 2.06
N THR A 324 5.93 7.53 3.22
CA THR A 324 4.46 7.56 3.36
C THR A 324 3.84 8.66 2.50
N LEU A 325 4.43 9.85 2.51
CA LEU A 325 3.97 10.96 1.69
C LEU A 325 4.09 10.65 0.19
N LEU A 326 5.20 10.03 -0.25
CA LEU A 326 5.34 9.55 -1.64
C LEU A 326 4.29 8.50 -2.01
N TYR A 327 3.99 7.59 -1.09
CA TYR A 327 2.94 6.58 -1.28
C TYR A 327 1.56 7.24 -1.44
N ILE A 328 1.19 8.18 -0.55
CA ILE A 328 -0.06 8.94 -0.65
C ILE A 328 -0.17 9.64 -2.00
N TYR A 329 0.89 10.33 -2.41
CA TYR A 329 0.91 11.06 -3.67
C TYR A 329 0.77 10.17 -4.90
N TYR A 330 1.48 9.05 -4.94
CA TYR A 330 1.39 8.17 -6.10
C TYR A 330 0.09 7.38 -6.10
N HIS A 331 -0.25 6.75 -4.98
CA HIS A 331 -1.33 5.79 -4.91
C HIS A 331 -2.70 6.45 -4.79
N LEU A 332 -2.84 7.49 -3.95
CA LEU A 332 -4.13 8.14 -3.72
C LEU A 332 -4.35 9.33 -4.64
N TRP A 333 -3.30 10.08 -4.98
CA TRP A 333 -3.46 11.25 -5.85
C TRP A 333 -3.31 10.88 -7.32
N LEU A 334 -2.14 10.46 -7.80
CA LEU A 334 -1.95 10.21 -9.24
C LEU A 334 -2.88 9.10 -9.77
N ASN A 335 -3.01 8.01 -9.03
CA ASN A 335 -3.93 6.90 -9.34
C ASN A 335 -5.30 7.07 -8.66
N SER A 336 -5.80 8.32 -8.61
CA SER A 336 -7.03 8.73 -7.93
C SER A 336 -8.21 7.77 -8.15
N LEU A 337 -8.87 7.41 -7.05
CA LEU A 337 -10.24 6.86 -7.00
C LEU A 337 -11.28 7.98 -6.78
N GLY A 338 -10.88 9.24 -6.89
CA GLY A 338 -11.66 10.42 -6.58
C GLY A 338 -11.02 11.26 -5.47
N ILE A 339 -11.02 12.58 -5.62
CA ILE A 339 -10.57 13.55 -4.62
C ILE A 339 -11.37 13.40 -3.31
N ASP A 340 -12.64 12.99 -3.41
CA ASP A 340 -13.49 12.69 -2.26
C ASP A 340 -12.88 11.59 -1.37
N THR A 341 -12.30 10.55 -1.97
CA THR A 341 -11.59 9.50 -1.23
C THR A 341 -10.20 9.94 -0.76
N LEU A 342 -9.53 10.82 -1.50
CA LEU A 342 -8.15 11.21 -1.25
C LEU A 342 -7.95 11.79 0.14
N ILE A 343 -8.84 12.70 0.58
CA ILE A 343 -8.69 13.39 1.88
C ILE A 343 -8.78 12.37 3.03
N ILE A 344 -9.81 11.51 2.99
CA ILE A 344 -10.09 10.51 4.03
C ILE A 344 -8.95 9.49 4.10
N GLU A 345 -8.53 8.99 2.94
CA GLU A 345 -7.48 7.98 2.83
C GLU A 345 -6.10 8.54 3.20
N ALA A 346 -5.77 9.77 2.77
CA ALA A 346 -4.53 10.43 3.14
C ALA A 346 -4.45 10.70 4.65
N MET A 347 -5.56 11.13 5.26
CA MET A 347 -5.66 11.30 6.71
C MET A 347 -5.46 9.96 7.43
N ARG A 348 -6.15 8.91 6.99
CA ARG A 348 -6.01 7.56 7.56
C ARG A 348 -4.55 7.09 7.53
N LEU A 349 -3.90 7.14 6.36
CA LEU A 349 -2.51 6.71 6.21
C LEU A 349 -1.53 7.57 7.03
N SER A 350 -1.79 8.88 7.14
CA SER A 350 -0.96 9.79 7.93
C SER A 350 -1.07 9.50 9.43
N VAL A 351 -2.29 9.28 9.94
CA VAL A 351 -2.53 8.90 11.33
C VAL A 351 -1.88 7.55 11.65
N LEU A 352 -2.02 6.56 10.76
CA LEU A 352 -1.38 5.26 10.93
C LEU A 352 0.15 5.37 10.95
N ALA A 353 0.74 6.14 10.03
CA ALA A 353 2.18 6.37 10.03
C ALA A 353 2.64 7.03 11.34
N PHE A 354 1.88 7.99 11.86
CA PHE A 354 2.16 8.62 13.16
C PHE A 354 2.10 7.61 14.31
N ILE A 355 1.04 6.80 14.39
CA ILE A 355 0.88 5.73 15.39
C ILE A 355 2.05 4.75 15.31
N TRP A 356 2.42 4.33 14.10
CA TRP A 356 3.54 3.42 13.87
C TRP A 356 4.86 3.99 14.37
N VAL A 357 5.14 5.27 14.13
CA VAL A 357 6.32 5.95 14.66
C VAL A 357 6.32 6.00 16.20
N LYS A 358 5.14 6.16 16.83
CA LYS A 358 5.03 6.15 18.30
C LYS A 358 5.25 4.75 18.87
N ILE A 359 4.60 3.72 18.33
CA ILE A 359 4.81 2.33 18.72
C ILE A 359 6.29 1.96 18.58
N TYR A 360 6.89 2.34 17.45
CA TYR A 360 8.31 2.18 17.20
C TYR A 360 9.17 2.84 18.28
N GLY A 361 8.93 4.13 18.58
CA GLY A 361 9.68 4.86 19.60
C GLY A 361 9.56 4.24 21.00
N ILE A 362 8.41 3.68 21.36
CA ILE A 362 8.20 2.99 22.64
C ILE A 362 8.99 1.68 22.66
N GLY A 363 8.86 0.84 21.63
CA GLY A 363 9.58 -0.44 21.53
C GLY A 363 11.10 -0.25 21.63
N MET A 364 11.62 0.83 21.04
CA MET A 364 13.03 1.19 21.12
C MET A 364 13.49 1.58 22.53
N LYS A 365 12.68 2.34 23.27
CA LYS A 365 13.01 2.71 24.66
C LYS A 365 13.10 1.49 25.56
N TYR A 366 12.18 0.54 25.43
CA TYR A 366 12.20 -0.68 26.24
C TYR A 366 13.43 -1.55 25.97
N LEU A 367 13.74 -1.81 24.69
CA LEU A 367 14.88 -2.66 24.32
C LEU A 367 16.23 -2.07 24.72
N THR A 368 16.36 -0.75 24.61
CA THR A 368 17.61 -0.06 24.97
C THR A 368 17.84 -0.03 26.48
N LYS A 369 16.78 0.09 27.29
CA LYS A 369 16.88 -0.04 28.75
C LYS A 369 17.43 -1.41 29.15
N THR A 370 16.86 -2.49 28.60
CA THR A 370 17.30 -3.87 28.91
C THR A 370 18.73 -4.16 28.44
N CYS A 371 19.17 -3.57 27.32
CA CYS A 371 20.53 -3.75 26.82
C CYS A 371 21.57 -3.05 27.71
N ASN A 372 21.28 -1.82 28.15
CA ASN A 372 22.14 -1.09 29.07
C ASN A 372 22.27 -1.81 30.42
N GLU A 373 21.16 -2.31 30.98
CA GLU A 373 21.19 -3.11 32.22
C GLU A 373 22.07 -4.36 32.06
N LYS A 374 21.99 -5.07 30.92
CA LYS A 374 22.86 -6.23 30.64
C LYS A 374 24.34 -5.86 30.50
N LEU A 375 24.66 -4.72 29.89
CA LEU A 375 26.04 -4.25 29.75
C LEU A 375 26.63 -3.87 31.12
N VAL A 376 25.87 -3.16 31.95
CA VAL A 376 26.24 -2.82 33.33
C VAL A 376 26.47 -4.10 34.15
N MET A 377 25.57 -5.07 34.07
CA MET A 377 25.72 -6.36 34.77
C MET A 377 26.92 -7.17 34.25
N LYS A 378 27.26 -7.09 32.96
CA LYS A 378 28.44 -7.75 32.39
C LYS A 378 29.74 -7.07 32.88
N GLN A 379 29.77 -5.75 32.94
CA GLN A 379 30.90 -5.00 33.50
C GLN A 379 31.09 -5.34 34.98
N TYR A 380 30.00 -5.40 35.76
CA TYR A 380 30.03 -5.78 37.17
C TYR A 380 30.54 -7.22 37.37
N LYS A 381 30.05 -8.20 36.60
CA LYS A 381 30.54 -9.59 36.65
C LYS A 381 32.03 -9.71 36.29
N ASN A 382 32.50 -8.91 35.34
CA ASN A 382 33.92 -8.89 34.97
C ASN A 382 34.77 -8.25 36.08
N GLN A 383 34.29 -7.23 36.78
CA GLN A 383 34.97 -6.64 37.94
C GLN A 383 35.02 -7.63 39.12
N VAL A 384 33.93 -8.33 39.43
CA VAL A 384 33.90 -9.32 40.52
C VAL A 384 34.83 -10.51 40.26
N LYS A 385 35.07 -10.90 39.00
CA LYS A 385 36.03 -11.96 38.66
C LYS A 385 37.51 -11.55 38.77
N LEU A 386 37.79 -10.25 38.88
CA LEU A 386 39.15 -9.71 39.02
C LEU A 386 39.57 -9.59 40.48
N PHE A 387 38.63 -9.71 41.42
CA PHE A 387 38.87 -9.87 42.86
C PHE A 387 38.79 -11.37 43.20
#